data_AF-A0A537ZT85-F1
#
_entry.id   AF-A0A537ZT85-F1
#
_cell.length_a   1.000
_cell.length_b   1.000
_cell.length_c   1.000
_cell.angle_alpha   90.00
_cell.angle_beta   90.00
_cell.angle_gamma   90.00
#
_symmetry.space_group_name_H-M   'P 1'
#
loop_
_entity.id
_entity.type
_entity.pdbx_description
1 polymer ?
#
loop_
_entity_poly.entity_id
_entity_poly.type
_entity_poly.pdbx_seq_one_letter_code
_entity_poly.pdbx_strand_id
1 'polypeptide(L)'
;MKRLAFVAIGLFILGSMEAAYASDRLDVNASHVRLAVNESGLAMVTYRARGRTVHAIVWGAENALPPSQTVPQVRFKIDWTGGWAEFHHHLIWKHFRNACRPYDGPALAWFVAACKAPDGSYWALQAWQPYLPHRGYPSWLASQRQWELHVSHWTGPLAQLEVYRDWAFSGQAHDLFGRLTYQGVPVHGFGTAKNGAPSDRYGRSLYIDTFDSAYGGGWKRETSIVFRKPSGAFCYSFWPTHDKTLPGYPNNLRPAGKGKRYRITVVGPGVTPDVSWVGDGLHDFNAGNPADVAWESRMDAIFARLLGADKFCSTQR
;
A
#
# COMPACT_ATOMS: atom_id res chain seq x y z
N MET A 1 0.80 -64.08 -20.94
CA MET A 1 0.95 -63.25 -19.72
C MET A 1 1.83 -62.03 -20.06
N LYS A 2 1.23 -60.88 -20.34
CA LYS A 2 1.93 -59.59 -20.46
C LYS A 2 1.17 -58.59 -19.59
N ARG A 3 1.82 -58.11 -18.52
CA ARG A 3 1.28 -57.10 -17.60
C ARG A 3 1.62 -55.71 -18.17
N LEU A 4 0.61 -54.91 -18.50
CA LEU A 4 0.79 -53.47 -18.75
C LEU A 4 0.77 -52.74 -17.41
N ALA A 5 1.83 -51.99 -17.11
CA ALA A 5 1.89 -51.05 -16.02
C ALA A 5 1.43 -49.67 -16.52
N PHE A 6 0.36 -49.14 -15.92
CA PHE A 6 -0.05 -47.75 -16.12
C PHE A 6 0.78 -46.85 -15.20
N VAL A 7 1.55 -45.93 -15.78
CA VAL A 7 2.23 -44.85 -15.07
C VAL A 7 1.26 -43.66 -15.02
N ALA A 8 0.77 -43.33 -13.82
CA ALA A 8 -0.02 -42.13 -13.59
C ALA A 8 0.91 -40.92 -13.46
N ILE A 9 0.90 -40.03 -14.45
CA ILE A 9 1.58 -38.74 -14.39
C ILE A 9 0.68 -37.78 -13.60
N GLY A 10 1.04 -37.54 -12.34
CA GLY A 10 0.41 -36.54 -11.49
C GLY A 10 0.81 -35.13 -11.94
N LEU A 11 -0.17 -34.38 -12.45
CA LEU A 11 -0.01 -32.97 -12.83
C LEU A 11 0.06 -32.12 -11.54
N PHE A 12 1.27 -31.73 -11.13
CA PHE A 12 1.46 -30.75 -10.05
C PHE A 12 1.06 -29.36 -10.57
N ILE A 13 -0.16 -28.92 -10.24
CA ILE A 13 -0.58 -27.53 -10.42
C ILE A 13 0.15 -26.70 -9.37
N LEU A 14 1.23 -26.03 -9.78
CA LEU A 14 1.83 -24.93 -9.02
C LEU A 14 0.83 -23.77 -9.03
N GLY A 15 -0.06 -23.74 -8.04
CA GLY A 15 -0.93 -22.61 -7.79
C GLY A 15 -0.08 -21.37 -7.47
N SER A 16 -0.07 -20.40 -8.38
CA SER A 16 0.34 -19.03 -8.06
C SER A 16 -0.56 -18.53 -6.94
N MET A 17 -0.04 -18.43 -5.72
CA MET A 17 -0.70 -17.67 -4.66
C MET A 17 -0.68 -16.21 -5.09
N GLU A 18 -1.71 -15.79 -5.84
CA GLU A 18 -1.97 -14.38 -6.08
C GLU A 18 -2.15 -13.73 -4.70
N ALA A 19 -1.20 -12.90 -4.31
CA ALA A 19 -1.41 -11.99 -3.20
C ALA A 19 -2.73 -11.25 -3.47
N ALA A 20 -3.67 -11.30 -2.52
CA ALA A 20 -4.90 -10.56 -2.65
C ALA A 20 -4.52 -9.07 -2.65
N TYR A 21 -4.46 -8.47 -3.84
CA TYR A 21 -4.21 -7.05 -3.98
C TYR A 21 -5.33 -6.31 -3.26
N ALA A 22 -4.91 -5.52 -2.28
CA ALA A 22 -5.79 -4.86 -1.35
C ALA A 22 -6.26 -3.49 -1.88
N SER A 23 -5.55 -2.92 -2.86
CA SER A 23 -6.09 -1.94 -3.81
C SER A 23 -6.33 -2.61 -5.16
N ASP A 24 -7.36 -2.16 -5.85
CA ASP A 24 -7.68 -2.63 -7.19
C ASP A 24 -6.72 -1.96 -8.20
N ARG A 25 -5.53 -2.53 -8.29
CA ARG A 25 -4.53 -2.20 -9.31
C ARG A 25 -5.10 -2.46 -10.71
N LEU A 26 -5.05 -1.46 -11.56
CA LEU A 26 -5.49 -1.55 -12.95
C LEU A 26 -4.42 -2.14 -13.87
N ASP A 27 -3.24 -1.54 -13.89
CA ASP A 27 -2.12 -1.99 -14.73
C ASP A 27 -0.79 -1.45 -14.17
N VAL A 28 0.29 -1.70 -14.90
CA VAL A 28 1.63 -1.19 -14.60
C VAL A 28 2.19 -0.37 -15.76
N ASN A 29 2.98 0.66 -15.43
CA ASN A 29 3.62 1.58 -16.37
C ASN A 29 2.62 2.19 -17.38
N ALA A 30 1.42 2.50 -16.90
CA ALA A 30 0.38 3.14 -17.70
C ALA A 30 0.79 4.58 -18.07
N SER A 31 0.48 4.98 -19.30
CA SER A 31 0.69 6.34 -19.80
C SER A 31 -0.58 6.87 -20.45
N HIS A 32 -0.64 8.17 -20.74
CA HIS A 32 -1.82 8.80 -21.35
C HIS A 32 -3.12 8.52 -20.58
N VAL A 33 -3.01 8.48 -19.25
CA VAL A 33 -4.09 8.10 -18.34
C VAL A 33 -5.17 9.17 -18.35
N ARG A 34 -6.43 8.76 -18.49
CA ARG A 34 -7.62 9.60 -18.42
C ARG A 34 -8.71 8.90 -17.62
N LEU A 35 -9.43 9.69 -16.84
CA LEU A 35 -10.60 9.26 -16.07
C LEU A 35 -11.85 9.95 -16.62
N ALA A 36 -12.92 9.19 -16.80
CA ALA A 36 -14.26 9.69 -17.05
C ALA A 36 -15.26 8.90 -16.20
N VAL A 37 -16.32 9.53 -15.71
CA VAL A 37 -17.40 8.88 -14.96
C VAL A 37 -18.71 9.33 -15.56
N ASN A 38 -19.62 8.40 -15.88
CA ASN A 38 -20.90 8.72 -16.50
C ASN A 38 -22.01 8.96 -15.45
N GLU A 39 -23.20 9.34 -15.91
CA GLU A 39 -24.37 9.59 -15.04
C GLU A 39 -24.88 8.34 -14.31
N SER A 40 -24.52 7.15 -14.78
CA SER A 40 -24.89 5.88 -14.15
C SER A 40 -23.88 5.39 -13.11
N GLY A 41 -22.82 6.17 -12.82
CA GLY A 41 -21.79 5.81 -11.84
C GLY A 41 -20.76 4.79 -12.33
N LEU A 42 -20.66 4.55 -13.65
CA LEU A 42 -19.56 3.78 -14.22
C LEU A 42 -18.35 4.69 -14.41
N ALA A 43 -17.16 4.20 -14.08
CA ALA A 43 -15.91 4.87 -14.43
C ALA A 43 -15.28 4.22 -15.67
N MET A 44 -14.84 5.02 -16.63
CA MET A 44 -13.96 4.61 -17.71
C MET A 44 -12.56 5.14 -17.48
N VAL A 45 -11.60 4.23 -17.36
CA VAL A 45 -10.18 4.56 -17.30
C VAL A 45 -9.54 4.22 -18.63
N THR A 46 -9.10 5.24 -19.35
CA THR A 46 -8.37 5.09 -20.61
C THR A 46 -6.89 5.28 -20.37
N TYR A 47 -6.06 4.36 -20.83
CA TYR A 47 -4.60 4.47 -20.73
C TYR A 47 -3.91 3.64 -21.80
N ARG A 48 -2.60 3.88 -21.99
CA ARG A 48 -1.74 3.06 -22.84
C ARG A 48 -0.75 2.26 -21.98
N ALA A 49 -0.74 0.95 -22.14
CA ALA A 49 0.23 0.05 -21.52
C ALA A 49 0.53 -1.12 -22.46
N ARG A 50 1.75 -1.67 -22.41
CA ARG A 50 2.16 -2.83 -23.22
C ARG A 50 1.86 -2.67 -24.73
N GLY A 51 2.06 -1.46 -25.26
CA GLY A 51 1.85 -1.14 -26.67
C GLY A 51 0.40 -0.93 -27.12
N ARG A 52 -0.59 -1.12 -26.26
CA ARG A 52 -2.02 -1.00 -26.58
C ARG A 52 -2.72 0.08 -25.76
N THR A 53 -3.76 0.67 -26.34
CA THR A 53 -4.73 1.49 -25.59
C THR A 53 -5.75 0.57 -24.95
N VAL A 54 -6.03 0.80 -23.67
CA VAL A 54 -7.01 0.08 -22.86
C VAL A 54 -8.11 1.07 -22.48
N HIS A 55 -9.36 0.62 -22.58
CA HIS A 55 -10.53 1.31 -22.06
C HIS A 55 -11.15 0.41 -20.99
N ALA A 56 -10.78 0.62 -19.74
CA ALA A 56 -11.28 -0.18 -18.63
C ALA A 56 -12.58 0.43 -18.10
N ILE A 57 -13.63 -0.36 -17.98
CA ILE A 57 -14.87 0.05 -17.30
C ILE A 57 -14.80 -0.50 -15.87
N VAL A 58 -15.01 0.35 -14.88
CA VAL A 58 -14.84 0.06 -13.44
C VAL A 58 -16.10 0.47 -12.67
N TRP A 59 -16.63 -0.41 -11.82
CA TRP A 59 -17.85 -0.15 -11.03
C TRP A 59 -18.03 -1.10 -9.85
N GLY A 60 -19.09 -0.88 -9.08
CA GLY A 60 -19.64 -1.87 -8.15
C GLY A 60 -19.01 -1.92 -6.75
N ALA A 61 -18.12 -0.97 -6.43
CA ALA A 61 -17.59 -0.79 -5.08
C ALA A 61 -17.39 0.68 -4.75
N GLU A 62 -17.54 1.01 -3.47
CA GLU A 62 -17.28 2.32 -2.88
C GLU A 62 -16.78 2.11 -1.46
N ASN A 63 -15.88 2.97 -0.98
CA ASN A 63 -15.39 3.00 0.39
C ASN A 63 -14.70 1.70 0.85
N ALA A 64 -14.64 1.50 2.17
CA ALA A 64 -14.13 0.30 2.81
C ALA A 64 -15.07 -0.13 3.92
N LEU A 65 -15.24 -1.43 4.09
CA LEU A 65 -15.90 -2.01 5.25
C LEU A 65 -14.93 -2.11 6.43
N PRO A 66 -15.42 -1.99 7.68
CA PRO A 66 -14.67 -2.35 8.88
C PRO A 66 -14.11 -3.78 8.82
N PRO A 67 -12.93 -4.06 9.43
CA PRO A 67 -12.37 -5.40 9.46
C PRO A 67 -13.36 -6.46 9.96
N SER A 68 -13.59 -7.50 9.16
CA SER A 68 -14.45 -8.64 9.50
C SER A 68 -13.89 -9.96 8.99
N GLN A 69 -14.02 -11.02 9.78
CA GLN A 69 -13.64 -12.38 9.35
C GLN A 69 -14.78 -13.10 8.61
N THR A 70 -15.99 -12.54 8.63
CA THR A 70 -17.20 -13.19 8.08
C THR A 70 -17.80 -12.43 6.91
N VAL A 71 -17.49 -11.14 6.77
CA VAL A 71 -17.95 -10.29 5.66
C VAL A 71 -16.78 -10.08 4.72
N PRO A 72 -16.89 -10.33 3.41
CA PRO A 72 -15.85 -9.97 2.45
C PRO A 72 -15.71 -8.46 2.30
N GLN A 73 -14.47 -7.98 2.13
CA GLN A 73 -14.23 -6.58 1.77
C GLN A 73 -14.75 -6.26 0.36
N VAL A 74 -15.15 -5.00 0.14
CA VAL A 74 -15.59 -4.51 -1.19
C VAL A 74 -14.46 -4.60 -2.22
N ARG A 75 -14.83 -4.77 -3.50
CA ARG A 75 -13.92 -4.81 -4.65
C ARG A 75 -14.62 -4.33 -5.91
N PHE A 76 -13.88 -3.71 -6.82
CA PHE A 76 -14.44 -3.36 -8.12
C PHE A 76 -14.72 -4.59 -8.98
N LYS A 77 -15.71 -4.42 -9.85
CA LYS A 77 -15.81 -5.15 -11.11
C LYS A 77 -15.09 -4.34 -12.18
N ILE A 78 -14.29 -5.02 -13.00
CA ILE A 78 -13.47 -4.38 -14.03
C ILE A 78 -13.63 -5.13 -15.34
N ASP A 79 -14.09 -4.43 -16.38
CA ASP A 79 -14.13 -4.92 -17.76
C ASP A 79 -13.01 -4.25 -18.57
N TRP A 80 -12.04 -5.06 -19.01
CA TRP A 80 -10.89 -4.61 -19.81
C TRP A 80 -11.16 -4.50 -21.32
N THR A 81 -12.35 -4.90 -21.77
CA THR A 81 -12.76 -4.92 -23.18
C THR A 81 -13.51 -3.66 -23.60
N GLY A 82 -13.63 -2.67 -22.70
CA GLY A 82 -14.38 -1.45 -22.93
C GLY A 82 -15.91 -1.64 -22.89
N GLY A 83 -16.37 -2.67 -22.18
CA GLY A 83 -17.78 -2.99 -21.95
C GLY A 83 -18.31 -4.20 -22.72
N TRP A 84 -17.55 -4.75 -23.65
CA TRP A 84 -18.04 -5.84 -24.51
C TRP A 84 -18.38 -7.11 -23.72
N ALA A 85 -17.52 -7.50 -22.77
CA ALA A 85 -17.67 -8.75 -22.03
C ALA A 85 -18.82 -8.69 -21.02
N GLU A 86 -18.96 -7.57 -20.31
CA GLU A 86 -19.89 -7.45 -19.18
C GLU A 86 -21.24 -6.83 -19.58
N PHE A 87 -21.32 -6.18 -20.75
CA PHE A 87 -22.52 -5.48 -21.20
C PHE A 87 -23.00 -6.00 -22.55
N HIS A 88 -23.24 -7.31 -22.65
CA HIS A 88 -23.93 -7.95 -23.78
C HIS A 88 -23.38 -7.54 -25.16
N HIS A 89 -22.06 -7.52 -25.31
CA HIS A 89 -21.34 -7.22 -26.54
C HIS A 89 -21.48 -5.75 -27.02
N HIS A 90 -21.89 -4.84 -26.13
CA HIS A 90 -21.90 -3.40 -26.38
C HIS A 90 -20.55 -2.77 -26.03
N LEU A 91 -19.94 -2.08 -27.01
CA LEU A 91 -18.71 -1.31 -26.79
C LEU A 91 -19.03 0.03 -26.12
N ILE A 92 -19.31 -0.01 -24.82
CA ILE A 92 -19.67 1.17 -24.02
C ILE A 92 -18.67 2.31 -24.21
N TRP A 93 -17.37 2.01 -24.26
CA TRP A 93 -16.33 3.03 -24.38
C TRP A 93 -16.50 3.99 -25.56
N LYS A 94 -17.11 3.54 -26.68
CA LYS A 94 -17.33 4.38 -27.88
C LYS A 94 -18.39 5.46 -27.67
N HIS A 95 -19.32 5.23 -26.77
CA HIS A 95 -20.45 6.11 -26.48
C HIS A 95 -20.41 6.64 -25.05
N PHE A 96 -19.28 6.46 -24.36
CA PHE A 96 -19.12 6.85 -22.98
C PHE A 96 -19.13 8.37 -22.85
N ARG A 97 -20.17 8.91 -22.22
CA ARG A 97 -20.29 10.34 -21.94
C ARG A 97 -19.80 10.63 -20.54
N ASN A 98 -18.80 11.50 -20.44
CA ASN A 98 -18.29 11.95 -19.16
C ASN A 98 -19.25 12.96 -18.52
N ALA A 99 -19.64 12.71 -17.28
CA ALA A 99 -20.43 13.57 -16.41
C ALA A 99 -19.64 14.03 -15.16
N CYS A 100 -18.36 13.66 -15.06
CA CYS A 100 -17.46 14.15 -14.00
C CYS A 100 -17.45 15.68 -13.93
N ARG A 101 -17.52 16.19 -12.70
CA ARG A 101 -17.14 17.56 -12.36
C ARG A 101 -15.68 17.62 -11.92
N PRO A 102 -15.03 18.80 -11.96
CA PRO A 102 -13.70 18.97 -11.38
C PRO A 102 -13.63 18.44 -9.95
N TYR A 103 -12.53 17.77 -9.62
CA TYR A 103 -12.29 17.27 -8.27
C TYR A 103 -12.14 18.44 -7.29
N ASP A 104 -12.92 18.42 -6.21
CA ASP A 104 -12.92 19.42 -5.14
C ASP A 104 -12.63 18.80 -3.75
N GLY A 105 -12.09 17.58 -3.72
CA GLY A 105 -11.71 16.88 -2.49
C GLY A 105 -10.30 17.20 -1.98
N PRO A 106 -9.85 16.50 -0.92
CA PRO A 106 -8.52 16.70 -0.33
C PRO A 106 -7.38 16.32 -1.28
N ALA A 107 -6.18 16.84 -1.03
CA ALA A 107 -5.00 16.44 -1.80
C ALA A 107 -4.75 14.92 -1.71
N LEU A 108 -4.51 14.28 -2.86
CA LEU A 108 -4.26 12.85 -2.96
C LEU A 108 -2.76 12.59 -3.14
N ALA A 109 -2.26 11.55 -2.47
CA ALA A 109 -0.90 11.06 -2.70
C ALA A 109 -0.77 10.59 -4.16
N TRP A 110 0.40 10.73 -4.78
CA TRP A 110 0.66 10.08 -6.08
C TRP A 110 -0.37 10.36 -7.19
N PHE A 111 -0.97 11.57 -7.16
CA PHE A 111 -2.10 11.96 -7.99
C PHE A 111 -1.81 11.84 -9.49
N VAL A 112 -2.74 11.22 -10.21
CA VAL A 112 -2.75 11.18 -11.69
C VAL A 112 -3.96 11.91 -12.24
N ALA A 113 -5.15 11.55 -11.78
CA ALA A 113 -6.41 12.20 -12.15
C ALA A 113 -7.45 11.93 -11.06
N ALA A 114 -8.41 12.83 -10.88
CA ALA A 114 -9.58 12.59 -10.06
C ALA A 114 -10.75 13.42 -10.56
N CYS A 115 -11.96 13.04 -10.16
CA CYS A 115 -13.16 13.81 -10.42
C CYS A 115 -14.21 13.63 -9.33
N LYS A 116 -15.18 14.53 -9.30
CA LYS A 116 -16.42 14.37 -8.52
C LYS A 116 -17.51 13.83 -9.44
N ALA A 117 -18.08 12.69 -9.10
CA ALA A 117 -19.17 12.08 -9.85
C ALA A 117 -20.51 12.85 -9.61
N PRO A 118 -21.52 12.65 -10.48
CA PRO A 118 -22.82 13.33 -10.35
C PRO A 118 -23.56 13.07 -9.02
N ASP A 119 -23.36 11.90 -8.41
CA ASP A 119 -23.92 11.52 -7.10
C ASP A 119 -23.18 12.14 -5.91
N GLY A 120 -22.09 12.89 -6.16
CA GLY A 120 -21.27 13.55 -5.15
C GLY A 120 -20.12 12.70 -4.62
N SER A 121 -19.98 11.45 -5.04
CA SER A 121 -18.81 10.61 -4.75
C SER A 121 -17.57 11.07 -5.52
N TYR A 122 -16.41 10.54 -5.15
CA TYR A 122 -15.13 10.84 -5.77
C TYR A 122 -14.52 9.60 -6.41
N TRP A 123 -13.98 9.78 -7.61
CA TRP A 123 -13.14 8.80 -8.28
C TRP A 123 -11.73 9.36 -8.44
N ALA A 124 -10.72 8.52 -8.24
CA ALA A 124 -9.33 8.91 -8.42
C ALA A 124 -8.48 7.81 -9.01
N LEU A 125 -7.38 8.26 -9.61
CA LEU A 125 -6.29 7.46 -10.13
C LEU A 125 -4.99 7.92 -9.47
N GLN A 126 -4.24 6.97 -8.93
CA GLN A 126 -2.95 7.20 -8.29
C GLN A 126 -1.91 6.27 -8.90
N ALA A 127 -0.65 6.71 -9.00
CA ALA A 127 0.41 5.88 -9.54
C ALA A 127 1.72 5.98 -8.76
N TRP A 128 2.23 4.83 -8.30
CA TRP A 128 3.47 4.74 -7.50
C TRP A 128 4.10 3.34 -7.55
N GLN A 129 5.27 3.17 -6.93
CA GLN A 129 6.08 1.94 -7.01
C GLN A 129 6.07 1.15 -5.68
N PRO A 130 5.14 0.19 -5.46
CA PRO A 130 5.13 -0.63 -4.26
C PRO A 130 6.26 -1.66 -4.21
N TYR A 131 6.83 -2.08 -5.34
CA TYR A 131 7.77 -3.20 -5.39
C TYR A 131 9.26 -2.82 -5.42
N LEU A 132 9.61 -1.60 -5.03
CA LEU A 132 11.02 -1.25 -4.85
C LEU A 132 11.68 -2.21 -3.85
N PRO A 133 12.92 -2.66 -4.10
CA PRO A 133 13.61 -3.52 -3.16
C PRO A 133 13.77 -2.86 -1.79
N HIS A 134 13.66 -3.65 -0.74
CA HIS A 134 13.87 -3.17 0.62
C HIS A 134 15.34 -2.84 0.85
N ARG A 135 15.63 -2.13 1.95
CA ARG A 135 16.98 -1.79 2.40
C ARG A 135 17.80 -1.03 1.36
N GLY A 136 17.13 -0.20 0.56
CA GLY A 136 17.74 0.66 -0.44
C GLY A 136 18.56 -0.09 -1.51
N TYR A 137 18.31 -1.39 -1.72
CA TYR A 137 18.97 -2.10 -2.81
C TYR A 137 18.51 -1.56 -4.17
N PRO A 138 19.40 -1.51 -5.18
CA PRO A 138 18.98 -1.20 -6.54
C PRO A 138 18.07 -2.30 -7.06
N SER A 139 17.07 -1.95 -7.88
CA SER A 139 16.16 -2.92 -8.49
C SER A 139 16.91 -3.87 -9.45
N TRP A 140 16.79 -5.17 -9.22
CA TRP A 140 17.37 -6.22 -10.08
C TRP A 140 16.33 -6.94 -10.95
N LEU A 141 15.04 -6.75 -10.68
CA LEU A 141 13.94 -7.25 -11.53
C LEU A 141 13.20 -6.08 -12.19
N ALA A 142 12.67 -6.32 -13.39
CA ALA A 142 11.84 -5.35 -14.09
C ALA A 142 10.56 -5.01 -13.30
N SER A 143 9.96 -6.00 -12.63
CA SER A 143 8.75 -5.82 -11.80
C SER A 143 8.97 -4.85 -10.64
N GLN A 144 10.19 -4.78 -10.10
CA GLN A 144 10.50 -3.88 -8.99
C GLN A 144 10.52 -2.40 -9.37
N ARG A 145 10.58 -2.09 -10.66
CA ARG A 145 10.59 -0.72 -11.19
C ARG A 145 9.22 -0.30 -11.72
N GLN A 146 8.23 -1.17 -11.67
CA GLN A 146 6.90 -0.89 -12.20
C GLN A 146 6.16 0.15 -11.37
N TRP A 147 5.57 1.12 -12.05
CA TRP A 147 4.59 2.05 -11.48
C TRP A 147 3.21 1.43 -11.62
N GLU A 148 2.57 1.13 -10.51
CA GLU A 148 1.21 0.60 -10.53
C GLU A 148 0.22 1.75 -10.68
N LEU A 149 -0.79 1.59 -11.55
CA LEU A 149 -1.93 2.48 -11.64
C LEU A 149 -3.06 1.91 -10.78
N HIS A 150 -3.48 2.63 -9.75
CA HIS A 150 -4.56 2.24 -8.85
C HIS A 150 -5.80 3.09 -9.14
N VAL A 151 -6.99 2.52 -8.92
CA VAL A 151 -8.27 3.23 -8.97
C VAL A 151 -8.95 3.22 -7.61
N SER A 152 -9.63 4.30 -7.29
CA SER A 152 -10.37 4.46 -6.04
C SER A 152 -11.73 5.11 -6.27
N HIS A 153 -12.69 4.75 -5.41
CA HIS A 153 -14.03 5.30 -5.39
C HIS A 153 -14.51 5.44 -3.94
N TRP A 154 -14.84 6.65 -3.52
CA TRP A 154 -15.19 6.91 -2.12
C TRP A 154 -16.10 8.12 -1.93
N THR A 155 -16.72 8.17 -0.76
CA THR A 155 -17.42 9.32 -0.21
C THR A 155 -16.84 9.69 1.15
N GLY A 156 -16.93 10.97 1.53
CA GLY A 156 -16.45 11.44 2.81
C GLY A 156 -14.92 11.52 2.94
N PRO A 157 -14.37 11.40 4.17
CA PRO A 157 -12.95 11.62 4.43
C PRO A 157 -12.06 10.46 3.96
N LEU A 158 -10.79 10.76 3.71
CA LEU A 158 -9.76 9.75 3.47
C LEU A 158 -9.42 8.98 4.76
N ALA A 159 -8.73 7.85 4.59
CA ALA A 159 -8.11 7.16 5.71
C ALA A 159 -7.07 8.06 6.41
N GLN A 160 -6.99 7.96 7.73
CA GLN A 160 -6.09 8.76 8.55
C GLN A 160 -4.90 7.90 8.95
N LEU A 161 -3.74 8.27 8.44
CA LEU A 161 -2.45 7.70 8.82
C LEU A 161 -1.80 8.62 9.86
N GLU A 162 -1.77 8.17 11.10
CA GLU A 162 -1.00 8.81 12.17
C GLU A 162 0.40 8.20 12.19
N VAL A 163 1.43 9.06 12.19
CA VAL A 163 2.84 8.65 12.24
C VAL A 163 3.58 9.51 13.25
N TYR A 164 4.31 8.84 14.12
CA TYR A 164 5.18 9.42 15.13
C TYR A 164 6.60 8.93 14.88
N ARG A 165 7.59 9.76 15.20
CA ARG A 165 9.01 9.38 15.17
C ARG A 165 9.57 9.51 16.56
N ASP A 166 10.41 8.57 16.93
CA ASP A 166 11.08 8.59 18.21
C ASP A 166 12.39 7.79 18.18
N TRP A 167 12.90 7.49 19.37
CA TRP A 167 13.93 6.49 19.58
C TRP A 167 13.37 5.29 20.34
N ALA A 168 13.94 4.12 20.07
CA ALA A 168 13.61 2.86 20.71
C ALA A 168 14.87 2.24 21.35
N PHE A 169 14.65 1.31 22.25
CA PHE A 169 15.69 0.55 22.97
C PHE A 169 16.64 1.48 23.73
N SER A 170 16.06 2.42 24.49
CA SER A 170 16.80 3.45 25.26
C SER A 170 17.71 4.29 24.37
N GLY A 171 17.18 4.82 23.27
CA GLY A 171 17.92 5.69 22.35
C GLY A 171 18.81 4.99 21.31
N GLN A 172 18.92 3.66 21.34
CA GLN A 172 19.86 2.92 20.48
C GLN A 172 19.43 2.85 19.01
N ALA A 173 18.12 2.91 18.74
CA ALA A 173 17.58 2.92 17.39
C ALA A 173 16.62 4.08 17.20
N HIS A 174 16.54 4.61 15.99
CA HIS A 174 15.42 5.47 15.59
C HIS A 174 14.21 4.57 15.34
N ASP A 175 13.01 5.05 15.57
CA ASP A 175 11.79 4.31 15.25
C ASP A 175 10.69 5.17 14.65
N LEU A 176 9.74 4.49 14.02
CA LEU A 176 8.49 5.01 13.53
C LEU A 176 7.37 4.14 14.08
N PHE A 177 6.33 4.77 14.58
CA PHE A 177 5.13 4.07 15.00
C PHE A 177 3.89 4.89 14.73
N GLY A 178 2.74 4.25 14.79
CA GLY A 178 1.48 4.93 14.58
C GLY A 178 0.36 3.97 14.26
N ARG A 179 -0.67 4.46 13.57
CA ARG A 179 -1.84 3.66 13.20
C ARG A 179 -2.53 4.19 11.96
N LEU A 180 -3.25 3.30 11.29
CA LEU A 180 -4.17 3.63 10.22
C LEU A 180 -5.61 3.44 10.70
N THR A 181 -6.43 4.44 10.49
CA THR A 181 -7.88 4.36 10.70
C THR A 181 -8.65 4.81 9.48
N TYR A 182 -9.86 4.29 9.31
CA TYR A 182 -10.82 4.78 8.32
C TYR A 182 -12.17 4.91 9.00
N GLN A 183 -12.77 6.11 8.91
CA GLN A 183 -14.00 6.45 9.63
C GLN A 183 -13.91 6.16 11.15
N GLY A 184 -12.74 6.40 11.74
CA GLY A 184 -12.48 6.15 13.17
C GLY A 184 -12.24 4.68 13.54
N VAL A 185 -12.36 3.74 12.59
CA VAL A 185 -12.13 2.31 12.83
C VAL A 185 -10.70 1.93 12.43
N PRO A 186 -9.97 1.18 13.28
CA PRO A 186 -8.67 0.62 12.90
C PRO A 186 -8.70 -0.22 11.62
N VAL A 187 -7.72 0.00 10.75
CA VAL A 187 -7.55 -0.80 9.53
C VAL A 187 -6.53 -1.90 9.78
N HIS A 188 -6.93 -3.16 9.70
CA HIS A 188 -6.05 -4.31 9.82
C HIS A 188 -6.59 -5.52 9.07
N GLY A 189 -5.70 -6.46 8.74
CA GLY A 189 -6.05 -7.75 8.16
C GLY A 189 -6.19 -8.86 9.20
N PHE A 190 -6.26 -10.09 8.70
CA PHE A 190 -6.38 -11.32 9.47
C PHE A 190 -5.28 -12.35 9.13
N GLY A 191 -4.51 -12.12 8.06
CA GLY A 191 -3.37 -12.96 7.72
C GLY A 191 -2.29 -12.24 6.92
N THR A 192 -1.10 -12.81 6.96
CA THR A 192 0.07 -12.35 6.21
C THR A 192 0.70 -13.57 5.55
N ALA A 193 0.91 -13.49 4.24
CA ALA A 193 1.54 -14.55 3.47
C ALA A 193 3.04 -14.66 3.80
N LYS A 194 3.68 -15.76 3.37
CA LYS A 194 5.11 -16.03 3.64
C LYS A 194 6.05 -14.92 3.14
N ASN A 195 5.63 -14.16 2.12
CA ASN A 195 6.39 -13.05 1.56
C ASN A 195 6.12 -11.71 2.29
N GLY A 196 5.36 -11.70 3.38
CA GLY A 196 5.05 -10.49 4.16
C GLY A 196 3.87 -9.66 3.63
N ALA A 197 3.26 -10.03 2.51
CA ALA A 197 2.08 -9.34 1.97
C ALA A 197 0.80 -9.77 2.71
N PRO A 198 -0.23 -8.91 2.80
CA PRO A 198 -1.56 -9.31 3.24
C PRO A 198 -2.05 -10.55 2.47
N SER A 199 -2.60 -11.52 3.19
CA SER A 199 -3.20 -12.71 2.58
C SER A 199 -4.73 -12.62 2.47
N ASP A 200 -5.29 -11.45 2.78
CA ASP A 200 -6.72 -11.15 2.74
C ASP A 200 -6.94 -9.73 2.20
N ARG A 201 -8.20 -9.38 1.92
CA ARG A 201 -8.56 -8.08 1.35
C ARG A 201 -8.75 -6.96 2.39
N TYR A 202 -8.57 -7.23 3.68
CA TYR A 202 -8.64 -6.23 4.75
C TYR A 202 -7.26 -5.70 5.15
N GLY A 203 -6.23 -6.54 5.11
CA GLY A 203 -4.86 -6.12 5.39
C GLY A 203 -4.37 -5.08 4.39
N ARG A 204 -3.57 -4.13 4.85
CA ARG A 204 -2.91 -3.12 4.00
C ARG A 204 -1.41 -3.13 4.28
N SER A 205 -0.65 -3.09 3.19
CA SER A 205 0.79 -2.85 3.27
C SER A 205 1.05 -1.35 3.42
N LEU A 206 1.95 -1.01 4.34
CA LEU A 206 2.57 0.30 4.42
C LEU A 206 4.03 0.21 3.99
N TYR A 207 4.50 1.24 3.31
CA TYR A 207 5.81 1.28 2.67
C TYR A 207 6.58 2.47 3.21
N ILE A 208 7.73 2.19 3.81
CA ILE A 208 8.58 3.20 4.44
C ILE A 208 9.73 3.50 3.48
N ASP A 209 9.78 4.73 2.98
CA ASP A 209 10.92 5.27 2.26
C ASP A 209 11.69 6.23 3.17
N THR A 210 13.01 6.25 3.00
CA THR A 210 13.95 7.10 3.72
C THR A 210 14.69 8.00 2.73
N PHE A 211 14.88 9.28 3.08
CA PHE A 211 15.56 10.26 2.24
C PHE A 211 16.95 10.57 2.79
N ASP A 212 17.97 10.54 1.92
CA ASP A 212 19.36 10.82 2.27
C ASP A 212 19.84 10.04 3.51
N SER A 213 19.67 8.72 3.45
CA SER A 213 20.10 7.79 4.52
C SER A 213 21.47 7.18 4.23
N ALA A 214 21.89 6.24 5.07
CA ALA A 214 23.05 5.37 4.81
C ALA A 214 22.92 4.54 3.51
N TYR A 215 21.77 4.58 2.83
CA TYR A 215 21.54 3.94 1.54
C TYR A 215 21.96 4.81 0.35
N GLY A 216 22.38 6.05 0.60
CA GLY A 216 22.77 7.03 -0.42
C GLY A 216 21.72 8.13 -0.60
N GLY A 217 22.00 9.06 -1.52
CA GLY A 217 21.16 10.22 -1.76
C GLY A 217 19.78 9.90 -2.35
N GLY A 218 18.82 10.78 -2.06
CA GLY A 218 17.44 10.69 -2.53
C GLY A 218 16.58 9.69 -1.74
N TRP A 219 15.37 9.43 -2.26
CA TRP A 219 14.44 8.48 -1.66
C TRP A 219 14.85 7.04 -1.92
N LYS A 220 14.91 6.21 -0.87
CA LYS A 220 15.18 4.78 -0.91
C LYS A 220 14.13 4.02 -0.10
N ARG A 221 13.68 2.88 -0.60
CA ARG A 221 12.76 2.00 0.14
C ARG A 221 13.51 1.35 1.30
N GLU A 222 13.06 1.59 2.52
CA GLU A 222 13.55 0.89 3.71
C GLU A 222 12.89 -0.48 3.82
N THR A 223 11.56 -0.51 3.88
CA THR A 223 10.81 -1.75 4.05
C THR A 223 9.35 -1.58 3.63
N SER A 224 8.62 -2.69 3.61
CA SER A 224 7.16 -2.70 3.67
C SER A 224 6.71 -3.64 4.79
N ILE A 225 5.71 -3.22 5.56
CA ILE A 225 5.12 -4.00 6.65
C ILE A 225 3.59 -3.92 6.60
N VAL A 226 2.91 -4.64 7.49
CA VAL A 226 1.43 -4.65 7.59
C VAL A 226 0.97 -4.10 8.92
N PHE A 227 -0.24 -3.53 8.94
CA PHE A 227 -0.86 -3.07 10.17
C PHE A 227 -1.27 -4.23 11.09
N ARG A 228 -1.12 -4.00 12.39
CA ARG A 228 -1.35 -4.95 13.48
C ARG A 228 -2.84 -5.08 13.79
N LYS A 229 -3.31 -6.32 13.96
CA LYS A 229 -4.65 -6.60 14.49
C LYS A 229 -4.64 -6.55 16.03
N PRO A 230 -5.66 -5.98 16.69
CA PRO A 230 -6.83 -5.28 16.14
C PRO A 230 -6.67 -3.75 16.07
N SER A 231 -5.54 -3.22 16.51
CA SER A 231 -5.36 -1.77 16.73
C SER A 231 -5.15 -0.96 15.46
N GLY A 232 -4.89 -1.60 14.32
CA GLY A 232 -4.49 -0.93 13.08
C GLY A 232 -3.14 -0.23 13.22
N ALA A 233 -2.35 -0.61 14.23
CA ALA A 233 -1.08 0.03 14.54
C ALA A 233 0.05 -0.48 13.63
N PHE A 234 1.15 0.25 13.59
CA PHE A 234 2.44 -0.25 13.10
C PHE A 234 3.55 0.31 13.98
N CYS A 235 4.66 -0.41 14.04
CA CYS A 235 5.90 0.02 14.69
C CYS A 235 7.07 -0.52 13.88
N TYR A 236 8.16 0.24 13.85
CA TYR A 236 9.34 -0.10 13.08
C TYR A 236 10.57 0.61 13.62
N SER A 237 11.60 -0.15 14.01
CA SER A 237 12.87 0.40 14.48
C SER A 237 13.97 0.19 13.43
N PHE A 238 14.77 1.22 13.18
CA PHE A 238 15.85 1.20 12.20
C PHE A 238 17.11 0.55 12.78
N TRP A 239 17.19 -0.77 12.70
CA TRP A 239 18.39 -1.52 13.03
C TRP A 239 19.24 -1.85 11.79
N PRO A 240 20.57 -1.94 11.92
CA PRO A 240 21.38 -2.64 10.95
C PRO A 240 20.89 -4.09 10.79
N THR A 241 20.91 -4.61 9.57
CA THR A 241 20.37 -5.94 9.27
C THR A 241 21.44 -6.88 8.73
N HIS A 242 21.49 -8.07 9.31
CA HIS A 242 22.33 -9.20 8.85
C HIS A 242 21.42 -10.32 8.34
N ASP A 243 20.61 -10.00 7.33
CA ASP A 243 19.66 -10.95 6.75
C ASP A 243 20.36 -11.82 5.69
N LYS A 244 20.42 -13.12 5.97
CA LYS A 244 21.02 -14.15 5.10
C LYS A 244 20.34 -14.32 3.74
N THR A 245 19.15 -13.76 3.56
CA THR A 245 18.42 -13.76 2.29
C THR A 245 18.75 -12.56 1.41
N LEU A 246 19.45 -11.54 1.94
CA LEU A 246 19.83 -10.35 1.18
C LEU A 246 21.12 -10.60 0.37
N PRO A 247 21.27 -9.97 -0.81
CA PRO A 247 22.48 -10.06 -1.61
C PRO A 247 23.74 -9.68 -0.83
N GLY A 248 24.82 -10.46 -0.97
CA GLY A 248 26.12 -10.17 -0.36
C GLY A 248 26.35 -10.77 1.04
N TYR A 249 25.43 -11.56 1.58
CA TYR A 249 25.67 -12.36 2.79
C TYR A 249 26.86 -13.33 2.61
N PRO A 250 27.70 -13.59 3.63
CA PRO A 250 27.64 -13.06 5.00
C PRO A 250 28.28 -11.69 5.20
N ASN A 251 28.98 -11.16 4.19
CA ASN A 251 29.89 -10.01 4.33
C ASN A 251 29.24 -8.67 3.99
N ASN A 252 27.90 -8.58 4.08
CA ASN A 252 27.16 -7.37 3.73
C ASN A 252 26.14 -7.04 4.83
N LEU A 253 26.65 -6.57 5.97
CA LEU A 253 25.82 -5.94 6.99
C LEU A 253 25.18 -4.69 6.38
N ARG A 254 23.85 -4.66 6.26
CA ARG A 254 23.16 -3.46 5.79
C ARG A 254 23.04 -2.48 6.95
N PRO A 255 23.54 -1.23 6.84
CA PRO A 255 23.38 -0.24 7.91
C PRO A 255 21.91 0.07 8.19
N ALA A 256 21.64 0.66 9.36
CA ALA A 256 20.33 1.21 9.68
C ALA A 256 19.90 2.24 8.63
N GLY A 257 18.68 2.11 8.11
CA GLY A 257 18.13 2.97 7.06
C GLY A 257 17.59 4.33 7.53
N LYS A 258 17.92 4.80 8.73
CA LYS A 258 17.47 6.12 9.21
C LYS A 258 17.97 7.23 8.30
N GLY A 259 17.13 8.22 8.02
CA GLY A 259 17.41 9.28 7.05
C GLY A 259 16.96 10.64 7.55
N LYS A 260 17.23 11.68 6.75
CA LYS A 260 16.85 13.06 7.10
C LYS A 260 15.35 13.27 7.07
N ARG A 261 14.64 12.49 6.24
CA ARG A 261 13.17 12.51 6.12
C ARG A 261 12.66 11.11 5.84
N TYR A 262 11.40 10.91 6.17
CA TYR A 262 10.66 9.67 5.93
C TYR A 262 9.42 9.97 5.10
N ARG A 263 9.05 9.00 4.25
CA ARG A 263 7.77 8.97 3.56
C ARG A 263 7.14 7.61 3.80
N ILE A 264 5.91 7.61 4.30
CA ILE A 264 5.10 6.41 4.39
C ILE A 264 4.02 6.49 3.31
N THR A 265 3.92 5.49 2.44
CA THR A 265 2.79 5.31 1.52
C THR A 265 2.02 4.07 1.91
N VAL A 266 0.70 4.17 1.89
CA VAL A 266 -0.18 3.09 2.33
C VAL A 266 -1.23 2.85 1.25
N VAL A 267 -1.41 1.57 0.93
CA VAL A 267 -2.49 1.13 0.07
C VAL A 267 -3.83 1.45 0.75
N GLY A 268 -4.73 2.17 0.08
CA GLY A 268 -6.00 2.62 0.66
C GLY A 268 -6.91 1.46 1.13
N PRO A 269 -7.59 1.55 2.29
CA PRO A 269 -8.55 0.52 2.75
C PRO A 269 -9.72 0.36 1.77
N GLY A 270 -10.26 -0.86 1.65
CA GLY A 270 -11.28 -1.19 0.65
C GLY A 270 -10.86 -0.75 -0.75
N VAL A 271 -11.69 0.09 -1.36
CA VAL A 271 -11.44 0.76 -2.65
C VAL A 271 -11.21 2.27 -2.50
N THR A 272 -10.79 2.72 -1.31
CA THR A 272 -10.48 4.14 -1.04
C THR A 272 -9.09 4.54 -1.56
N PRO A 273 -8.77 5.84 -1.64
CA PRO A 273 -7.47 6.32 -2.09
C PRO A 273 -6.30 5.85 -1.23
N ASP A 274 -5.16 5.67 -1.89
CA ASP A 274 -3.88 5.54 -1.21
C ASP A 274 -3.56 6.84 -0.45
N VAL A 275 -2.97 6.70 0.72
CA VAL A 275 -2.60 7.83 1.57
C VAL A 275 -1.10 7.85 1.81
N SER A 276 -0.57 9.05 2.03
CA SER A 276 0.85 9.22 2.33
C SER A 276 1.08 10.20 3.46
N TRP A 277 2.14 9.96 4.21
CA TRP A 277 2.68 10.88 5.19
C TRP A 277 4.15 11.16 4.88
N VAL A 278 4.60 12.39 5.12
CA VAL A 278 6.01 12.78 5.02
C VAL A 278 6.36 13.58 6.26
N GLY A 279 7.52 13.28 6.86
CA GLY A 279 8.03 14.05 7.98
C GLY A 279 9.53 13.91 8.13
N ASP A 280 10.11 14.79 8.93
CA ASP A 280 11.55 14.80 9.17
C ASP A 280 11.98 13.66 10.09
N GLY A 281 13.20 13.18 9.86
CA GLY A 281 13.89 12.28 10.77
C GLY A 281 14.42 13.02 11.99
N LEU A 282 14.75 12.26 13.03
CA LEU A 282 15.36 12.80 14.23
C LEU A 282 16.88 12.82 14.09
N HIS A 283 17.56 13.56 14.94
CA HIS A 283 18.98 13.34 15.24
C HIS A 283 19.14 12.14 16.17
N ASP A 284 20.39 11.82 16.53
CA ASP A 284 20.66 10.73 17.47
C ASP A 284 20.33 11.12 18.90
N PHE A 285 19.69 10.22 19.62
CA PHE A 285 19.25 10.48 20.99
C PHE A 285 20.43 10.90 21.86
N ASN A 286 20.23 11.97 22.63
CA ASN A 286 21.18 12.43 23.62
C ASN A 286 20.52 12.50 25.00
N ALA A 287 20.85 11.55 25.88
CA ALA A 287 20.32 11.51 27.25
C ALA A 287 20.70 12.75 28.08
N GLY A 288 21.75 13.48 27.70
CA GLY A 288 22.14 14.74 28.31
C GLY A 288 21.38 15.96 27.77
N ASN A 289 20.53 15.79 26.75
CA ASN A 289 19.71 16.86 26.18
C ASN A 289 18.28 16.80 26.76
N PRO A 290 17.86 17.79 27.57
CA PRO A 290 16.52 17.80 28.16
C PRO A 290 15.39 17.80 27.14
N ALA A 291 15.62 18.35 25.93
CA ALA A 291 14.61 18.37 24.88
C ALA A 291 14.36 16.97 24.30
N ASP A 292 15.40 16.15 24.19
CA ASP A 292 15.30 14.79 23.67
C ASP A 292 14.59 13.89 24.69
N VAL A 293 14.97 13.99 25.96
CA VAL A 293 14.29 13.25 27.06
C VAL A 293 12.80 13.63 27.15
N ALA A 294 12.48 14.92 27.03
CA ALA A 294 11.09 15.37 27.03
C ALA A 294 10.32 14.92 25.77
N TRP A 295 11.00 14.79 24.62
CA TRP A 295 10.40 14.24 23.40
C TRP A 295 10.11 12.76 23.56
N GLU A 296 11.10 11.96 23.97
CA GLU A 296 10.98 10.52 24.21
C GLU A 296 9.84 10.22 25.18
N SER A 297 9.78 10.92 26.33
CA SER A 297 8.69 10.75 27.31
C SER A 297 7.29 11.05 26.74
N ARG A 298 7.16 12.06 25.87
CA ARG A 298 5.87 12.35 25.21
C ARG A 298 5.51 11.26 24.21
N MET A 299 6.47 10.78 23.43
CA MET A 299 6.25 9.74 22.45
C MET A 299 5.97 8.39 23.13
N ASP A 300 6.61 8.06 24.25
CA ASP A 300 6.29 6.93 25.12
C ASP A 300 4.82 6.93 25.54
N ALA A 301 4.31 8.09 25.98
CA ALA A 301 2.92 8.22 26.40
C ALA A 301 1.94 7.97 25.22
N ILE A 302 2.27 8.48 24.03
CA ILE A 302 1.47 8.21 22.81
C ILE A 302 1.58 6.74 22.42
N PHE A 303 2.78 6.16 22.47
CA PHE A 303 3.04 4.76 22.17
C PHE A 303 2.23 3.85 23.10
N ALA A 304 2.30 4.07 24.43
CA ALA A 304 1.55 3.30 25.41
C ALA A 304 0.03 3.37 25.14
N ARG A 305 -0.49 4.55 24.79
CA ARG A 305 -1.91 4.74 24.46
C ARG A 305 -2.35 3.99 23.20
N LEU A 306 -1.52 4.00 22.16
CA LEU A 306 -1.90 3.45 20.84
C LEU A 306 -1.52 1.98 20.67
N LEU A 307 -0.37 1.59 21.22
CA LEU A 307 0.34 0.33 20.94
C LEU A 307 0.68 -0.47 22.20
N GLY A 308 0.46 0.04 23.42
CA GLY A 308 0.87 -0.62 24.67
C GLY A 308 0.27 -2.01 24.89
N ALA A 309 -0.89 -2.30 24.29
CA ALA A 309 -1.54 -3.61 24.33
C ALA A 309 -1.14 -4.55 23.16
N ASP A 310 -0.37 -4.07 22.17
CA ASP A 310 0.11 -4.94 21.08
C ASP A 310 1.29 -5.80 21.55
N LYS A 311 1.19 -7.11 21.33
CA LYS A 311 2.20 -8.09 21.78
C LYS A 311 3.58 -7.94 21.14
N PHE A 312 3.68 -7.39 19.93
CA PHE A 312 4.96 -7.23 19.23
C PHE A 312 5.50 -5.83 19.41
N CYS A 313 4.69 -4.81 19.18
CA CYS A 313 5.19 -3.45 19.25
C CYS A 313 5.66 -3.09 20.66
N SER A 314 5.01 -3.59 21.71
CA SER A 314 5.51 -3.43 23.08
C SER A 314 6.94 -3.97 23.30
N THR A 315 7.44 -4.90 22.48
CA THR A 315 8.82 -5.40 22.55
C THR A 315 9.81 -4.60 21.70
N GLN A 316 9.32 -3.62 20.93
CA GLN A 316 10.11 -2.76 20.05
C GLN A 316 10.36 -1.38 20.66
N ARG A 317 10.15 -1.24 21.97
CA ARG A 317 10.29 0.01 22.70
C ARG A 317 11.55 0.01 23.56
#